data_AF-A0A6N7CS20-F1
#
_entry.id   AF-A0A6N7CS20-F1
#
_cell.length_a   1.000
_cell.length_b   1.000
_cell.length_c   1.000
_cell.angle_alpha   90.00
_cell.angle_beta   90.00
_cell.angle_gamma   90.00
#
_symmetry.space_group_name_H-M   'P 1'
#
loop_
_entity.id
_entity.type
_entity.pdbx_description
1 polymer ?
#
loop_
_entity_poly.entity_id
_entity_poly.type
_entity_poly.pdbx_seq_one_letter_code
_entity_poly.pdbx_strand_id
1 'polypeptide(L)'
;MEQTGYLSRTPSPNAVTRSFRRKAKGPDGGRPPAFDKDRYRERNTVERGFGRLKQWRGIATRYDKYATTYLGGVLLAAFVIHHRVRK
;
A
#
# COMPACT_ATOMS: atom_id res chain seq x y z
N MET A 1 40.03 5.55 -23.40
CA MET A 1 40.07 5.48 -21.92
C MET A 1 39.00 6.46 -21.40
N GLU A 2 37.72 6.17 -21.60
CA GLU A 2 36.87 5.36 -20.69
C GLU A 2 36.78 5.96 -19.28
N GLN A 3 35.88 6.93 -19.09
CA GLN A 3 35.15 7.13 -17.83
C GLN A 3 33.69 7.51 -18.16
N THR A 4 32.91 6.46 -18.42
CA THR A 4 31.58 6.20 -17.82
C THR A 4 31.08 7.33 -16.89
N GLY A 5 29.96 8.00 -17.18
CA GLY A 5 28.62 7.40 -17.19
C GLY A 5 28.16 7.12 -15.76
N TYR A 6 27.04 7.73 -15.34
CA TYR A 6 26.31 7.57 -14.07
C TYR A 6 26.77 8.38 -12.85
N LEU A 7 26.28 9.63 -12.72
CA LEU A 7 25.35 10.03 -11.65
C LEU A 7 24.89 11.50 -11.84
N SER A 8 24.06 11.79 -12.84
CA SER A 8 23.19 12.97 -12.74
C SER A 8 22.22 12.67 -11.60
N ARG A 9 22.44 13.26 -10.42
CA ARG A 9 21.43 13.32 -9.36
C ARG A 9 20.25 14.12 -9.90
N THR A 10 19.41 13.48 -10.69
CA THR A 10 18.04 13.94 -10.86
C THR A 10 17.47 13.97 -9.44
N PRO A 11 16.98 15.13 -8.95
CA PRO A 11 16.32 15.15 -7.66
C PRO A 11 15.14 14.19 -7.76
N SER A 12 15.19 13.10 -7.00
CA SER A 12 14.08 12.18 -6.81
C SER A 12 12.81 13.02 -6.57
N PRO A 13 11.70 12.75 -7.30
CA PRO A 13 10.61 13.69 -7.43
C PRO A 13 9.91 13.88 -6.09
N ASN A 14 10.30 14.93 -5.38
CA ASN A 14 9.63 15.38 -4.18
C ASN A 14 8.23 15.94 -4.55
N ALA A 15 7.37 16.12 -3.54
CA ALA A 15 6.03 16.65 -3.76
C ALA A 15 6.00 18.04 -4.46
N VAL A 16 7.12 18.78 -4.37
CA VAL A 16 7.32 20.12 -4.92
C VAL A 16 7.49 20.07 -6.45
N THR A 17 8.27 19.16 -7.03
CA THR A 17 8.39 19.05 -8.50
C THR A 17 7.07 18.63 -9.17
N ARG A 18 6.23 17.86 -8.46
CA ARG A 18 4.90 17.43 -8.93
C ARG A 18 3.89 18.57 -9.05
N SER A 19 4.01 19.64 -8.27
CA SER A 19 3.09 20.79 -8.36
C SER A 19 3.41 21.66 -9.59
N PHE A 20 4.69 21.91 -9.88
CA PHE A 20 5.13 22.64 -11.08
C PHE A 20 4.75 21.93 -12.37
N ARG A 21 4.95 20.61 -12.45
CA ARG A 21 4.59 19.80 -13.63
C ARG A 21 3.08 19.74 -13.88
N ARG A 22 2.25 19.83 -12.83
CA ARG A 22 0.79 19.94 -12.94
C ARG A 22 0.35 21.30 -13.51
N LYS A 23 0.95 22.40 -13.04
CA LYS A 23 0.67 23.74 -13.56
C LYS A 23 0.99 23.86 -15.05
N ALA A 24 2.05 23.18 -15.52
CA ALA A 24 2.45 23.16 -16.93
C ALA A 24 1.48 22.39 -17.86
N LYS A 25 0.56 21.58 -17.33
CA LYS A 25 -0.26 20.65 -18.12
C LYS A 25 -1.68 21.18 -18.45
N GLY A 26 -1.97 22.45 -18.14
CA GLY A 26 -3.23 23.11 -18.48
C GLY A 26 -4.44 22.59 -17.68
N PRO A 27 -5.65 23.14 -17.94
CA PRO A 27 -6.88 22.79 -17.23
C PRO A 27 -7.26 21.30 -17.37
N ASP A 28 -6.92 20.67 -18.49
CA ASP A 28 -7.19 19.25 -18.76
C ASP A 28 -6.17 18.28 -18.17
N GLY A 29 -4.99 18.75 -17.78
CA GLY A 29 -3.88 17.91 -17.35
C GLY A 29 -3.52 17.98 -15.86
N GLY A 30 -4.18 18.86 -15.10
CA GLY A 30 -3.74 19.24 -13.76
C GLY A 30 -4.67 18.87 -12.62
N ARG A 31 -5.92 18.44 -12.88
CA ARG A 31 -6.88 18.18 -11.80
C ARG A 31 -6.30 17.10 -10.89
N PRO A 32 -5.95 17.43 -9.63
CA PRO A 32 -5.52 16.40 -8.70
C PRO A 32 -6.62 15.34 -8.69
N PRO A 33 -6.30 14.04 -8.70
CA PRO A 33 -7.28 13.01 -8.37
C PRO A 33 -8.01 13.52 -7.13
N ALA A 34 -9.34 13.41 -7.08
CA ALA A 34 -10.13 13.76 -5.90
C ALA A 34 -9.65 12.86 -4.75
N PHE A 35 -8.57 13.31 -4.12
CA PHE A 35 -7.79 12.56 -3.16
C PHE A 35 -8.37 12.93 -1.81
N ASP A 36 -9.36 12.14 -1.45
CA ASP A 36 -9.91 12.15 -0.12
C ASP A 36 -8.82 11.62 0.83
N LYS A 37 -8.20 12.56 1.57
CA LYS A 37 -7.16 12.26 2.54
C LYS A 37 -7.67 11.34 3.65
N ASP A 38 -8.93 11.48 4.03
CA ASP A 38 -9.52 10.72 5.12
C ASP A 38 -9.75 9.27 4.70
N ARG A 39 -10.36 9.04 3.53
CA ARG A 39 -10.47 7.68 2.95
C ARG A 39 -9.10 7.05 2.67
N TYR A 40 -8.11 7.84 2.24
CA TYR A 40 -6.78 7.31 1.97
C TYR A 40 -5.97 7.00 3.25
N ARG A 41 -6.26 7.67 4.37
CA ARG A 41 -5.62 7.40 5.66
C ARG A 41 -5.95 6.01 6.20
N GLU A 42 -7.17 5.55 5.98
CA GLU A 42 -7.65 4.23 6.40
C GLU A 42 -6.96 3.08 5.65
N ARG A 43 -6.45 3.35 4.44
CA ARG A 43 -5.76 2.35 3.61
C ARG A 43 -4.56 1.72 4.32
N ASN A 44 -3.74 2.51 5.03
CA ASN A 44 -2.58 1.98 5.75
C ASN A 44 -2.99 1.01 6.87
N THR A 45 -4.15 1.21 7.49
CA THR A 45 -4.69 0.29 8.50
C THR A 45 -5.05 -1.05 7.87
N VAL A 46 -5.73 -1.01 6.72
CA VAL A 46 -6.12 -2.22 5.95
C VAL A 46 -4.88 -2.96 5.45
N GLU A 47 -3.90 -2.26 4.87
CA GLU A 47 -2.65 -2.86 4.37
C GLU A 47 -1.85 -3.53 5.49
N ARG A 48 -1.74 -2.89 6.65
CA ARG A 48 -1.08 -3.49 7.83
C ARG A 48 -1.84 -4.72 8.33
N GLY A 49 -3.18 -4.70 8.28
CA GLY A 49 -4.02 -5.85 8.59
C GLY A 49 -3.75 -7.04 7.65
N PHE A 50 -3.79 -6.81 6.33
CA PHE A 50 -3.50 -7.85 5.35
C PHE A 50 -2.06 -8.34 5.40
N GLY A 51 -1.08 -7.47 5.69
CA GLY A 51 0.31 -7.87 5.91
C GLY A 51 0.46 -8.83 7.10
N ARG A 52 -0.26 -8.57 8.19
CA ARG A 52 -0.31 -9.45 9.36
C ARG A 52 -1.04 -10.76 9.06
N LEU A 53 -2.13 -10.71 8.30
CA LEU A 53 -2.84 -11.92 7.86
C LEU A 53 -1.92 -12.83 7.03
N LYS A 54 -1.10 -12.25 6.16
CA LYS A 54 -0.11 -12.98 5.34
C LYS A 54 1.08 -13.54 6.12
N GLN A 55 1.35 -13.08 7.35
CA GLN A 55 2.37 -13.72 8.21
C GLN A 55 1.96 -15.13 8.65
N TRP A 56 0.66 -15.44 8.64
CA TRP A 56 0.15 -16.73 9.04
C TRP A 56 0.35 -17.70 7.88
N ARG A 57 1.43 -18.51 7.94
CA ARG A 57 1.81 -19.39 6.82
C ARG A 57 0.67 -20.29 6.35
N GLY A 58 -0.13 -20.83 7.27
CA GLY A 58 -1.28 -21.67 6.93
C GLY A 58 -2.35 -20.97 6.08
N ILE A 59 -2.57 -19.67 6.29
CA ILE A 59 -3.50 -18.85 5.50
C ILE A 59 -2.84 -18.42 4.18
N ALA A 60 -1.56 -18.04 4.23
CA ALA A 60 -0.82 -17.53 3.08
C ALA A 60 -0.65 -18.56 1.96
N THR A 61 -0.45 -19.83 2.31
CA THR A 61 -0.23 -20.90 1.34
C THR A 61 -1.49 -21.73 1.05
N ARG A 62 -2.59 -21.50 1.79
CA ARG A 62 -3.86 -22.22 1.64
C ARG A 62 -3.66 -23.74 1.54
N TYR A 63 -2.98 -24.32 2.54
CA TYR A 63 -2.78 -25.78 2.61
C TYR A 63 -3.98 -26.55 3.14
N ASP A 64 -5.03 -25.87 3.59
CA ASP A 64 -6.20 -26.51 4.16
C ASP A 64 -6.99 -27.29 3.12
N LYS A 65 -7.26 -28.56 3.43
CA LYS A 65 -8.04 -29.47 2.57
C LYS A 65 -9.51 -29.06 2.48
N TYR A 66 -10.04 -28.44 3.54
CA TYR A 66 -11.45 -28.06 3.64
C TYR A 66 -11.62 -26.55 3.70
N ALA A 67 -12.61 -26.04 2.97
CA ALA A 67 -12.94 -24.62 2.94
C ALA A 67 -13.34 -24.08 4.33
N THR A 68 -13.99 -24.90 5.15
CA THR A 68 -14.44 -24.53 6.50
C THR A 68 -13.26 -24.24 7.42
N THR A 69 -12.22 -25.09 7.39
CA THR A 69 -11.02 -24.92 8.22
C THR A 69 -10.23 -23.69 7.78
N TYR A 70 -10.08 -23.49 6.47
CA TYR A 70 -9.47 -22.28 5.92
C TYR A 70 -10.22 -21.01 6.35
N LEU A 71 -11.55 -21.00 6.24
CA LEU A 71 -12.39 -19.89 6.67
C LEU A 71 -12.26 -19.64 8.18
N GLY A 72 -12.27 -20.69 8.99
CA GLY A 72 -12.06 -20.59 10.44
C GLY A 72 -10.71 -19.93 10.78
N GLY A 73 -9.64 -20.32 10.10
CA GLY A 73 -8.32 -19.70 10.25
C GLY A 73 -8.31 -18.21 9.87
N VAL A 74 -8.97 -17.84 8.77
CA VAL A 74 -9.09 -16.45 8.33
C VAL A 74 -9.89 -15.61 9.34
N LEU A 75 -11.01 -16.13 9.84
CA LEU A 75 -11.84 -15.45 10.83
C LEU A 75 -11.10 -15.26 12.16
N LEU A 76 -10.39 -16.28 12.63
CA LEU A 76 -9.58 -16.19 13.84
C LEU A 76 -8.48 -15.13 13.68
N ALA A 77 -7.75 -15.15 12.57
CA ALA A 77 -6.70 -14.16 12.31
C ALA A 77 -7.27 -12.74 12.21
N ALA A 78 -8.43 -12.56 11.56
CA ALA A 78 -9.12 -11.28 11.50
C ALA A 78 -9.54 -10.79 12.90
N PHE A 79 -10.07 -11.66 13.75
CA PHE A 79 -10.44 -11.33 15.12
C PHE A 79 -9.24 -10.91 15.96
N VAL A 80 -8.13 -11.66 15.88
CA VAL A 80 -6.87 -11.34 16.58
C VAL A 80 -6.33 -9.98 16.13
N ILE A 81 -6.32 -9.70 14.82
CA ILE A 81 -5.88 -8.42 14.28
C ILE A 81 -6.78 -7.28 14.76
N HIS A 82 -8.10 -7.46 14.74
CA HIS A 82 -9.06 -6.47 15.20
C HIS A 82 -8.89 -6.16 16.69
N HIS A 83 -8.81 -7.19 17.53
CA HIS A 83 -8.59 -7.05 18.97
C HIS A 83 -7.26 -6.34 19.28
N ARG A 84 -6.21 -6.56 18.48
CA ARG A 84 -4.91 -5.90 18.65
C ARG A 84 -4.91 -4.41 18.29
N VAL A 85 -5.82 -3.97 17.42
CA VAL A 85 -5.97 -2.56 17.02
C VAL A 85 -6.84 -1.78 18.01
N ARG A 86 -7.70 -2.47 18.77
CA ARG A 86 -8.66 -1.91 19.73
C ARG A 86 -8.14 -1.84 21.18
N LYS A 87 -6.88 -2.23 21.41
CA LYS A 87 -6.19 -2.04 22.70
C LYS A 87 -5.61 -0.63 22.82
#